data_AF-G6C0P6-F1
#
_entry.id   AF-G6C0P6-F1
#
_cell.length_a   1.000
_cell.length_b   1.000
_cell.length_c   1.000
_cell.angle_alpha   90.00
_cell.angle_beta   90.00
_cell.angle_gamma   90.00
#
_symmetry.space_group_name_H-M   'P 1'
#
loop_
_entity.id
_entity.type
_entity.pdbx_description
1 polymer ?
#
loop_
_entity_poly.entity_id
_entity_poly.type
_entity_poly.pdbx_seq_one_letter_code
_entity_poly.pdbx_strand_id
1 'polypeptide(L)'
;MGKKIDFAIPFRSNIPPSAKEWEFYSLPPNSTTKETYHHGLHFIKMFPIKKEYKEKFHTSKNEFFQKVIEAKIKKDLKLIVGKAQNYLVKYEEKIINEHSVNINKIIEILGFKG
;
A
#
# COMPACT_ATOMS: atom_id res chain seq x y z
N MET A 1 -22.60 9.43 5.05
CA MET A 1 -21.25 9.90 5.42
C MET A 1 -20.40 8.67 5.65
N GLY A 2 -19.36 8.43 4.84
CA GLY A 2 -18.56 7.20 4.92
C GLY A 2 -17.70 7.14 6.18
N LYS A 3 -17.49 5.94 6.73
CA LYS A 3 -16.63 5.74 7.90
C LYS A 3 -15.16 6.01 7.54
N LYS A 4 -14.44 6.66 8.45
CA LYS A 4 -12.98 6.81 8.34
C LYS A 4 -12.32 5.52 8.85
N ILE A 5 -11.87 4.68 7.92
CA ILE A 5 -11.11 3.47 8.23
C ILE A 5 -9.65 3.71 7.81
N ASP A 6 -8.72 3.40 8.71
CA ASP A 6 -7.30 3.44 8.41
C ASP A 6 -6.89 2.21 7.60
N PHE A 7 -6.03 2.42 6.61
CA PHE A 7 -5.45 1.35 5.81
C PHE A 7 -3.93 1.30 5.98
N ALA A 8 -3.38 0.09 6.02
CA ALA A 8 -1.96 -0.16 5.88
C ALA A 8 -1.65 -0.54 4.43
N ILE A 9 -0.61 0.07 3.85
CA ILE A 9 -0.14 -0.23 2.50
C ILE A 9 1.25 -0.87 2.60
N PRO A 10 1.42 -2.13 2.17
CA PRO A 10 2.69 -2.82 2.31
C PRO A 10 3.72 -2.33 1.29
N PHE A 11 4.97 -2.25 1.73
CA PHE A 11 6.11 -2.23 0.83
C PHE A 11 6.29 -3.60 0.17
N ARG A 12 6.58 -3.62 -1.13
CA ARG A 12 6.87 -4.86 -1.85
C ARG A 12 7.98 -4.65 -2.86
N SER A 13 9.00 -5.49 -2.79
CA SER A 13 9.94 -5.70 -3.90
C SER A 13 9.38 -6.74 -4.86
N ASN A 14 9.82 -6.69 -6.11
CA ASN A 14 9.47 -7.67 -7.13
C ASN A 14 7.97 -7.69 -7.48
N ILE A 15 7.36 -6.50 -7.60
CA ILE A 15 6.08 -6.35 -8.28
C ILE A 15 6.33 -6.59 -9.79
N PRO A 16 5.58 -7.49 -10.44
CA PRO A 16 5.85 -7.88 -11.82
C PRO A 16 5.63 -6.71 -12.80
N PRO A 17 6.34 -6.68 -13.94
CA PRO A 17 6.19 -5.65 -14.96
C PRO A 17 4.79 -5.63 -15.61
N SER A 18 4.04 -6.73 -15.50
CA SER A 18 2.65 -6.82 -15.95
C SER A 18 1.64 -6.16 -15.00
N ALA A 19 2.07 -5.72 -13.80
CA ALA A 19 1.20 -5.05 -12.85
C ALA A 19 0.69 -3.73 -13.43
N LYS A 20 -0.59 -3.46 -13.25
CA LYS A 20 -1.22 -2.24 -13.77
C LYS A 20 -0.82 -1.05 -12.90
N GLU A 21 -0.71 0.13 -13.48
CA GLU A 21 -0.25 1.33 -12.77
C GLU A 21 -1.12 1.71 -11.55
N TRP A 22 -2.40 1.31 -11.56
CA TRP A 22 -3.31 1.55 -10.43
C TRP A 22 -3.16 0.53 -9.30
N GLU A 23 -2.38 -0.54 -9.48
CA GLU A 23 -2.16 -1.59 -8.47
C GLU A 23 -1.04 -1.25 -7.48
N PHE A 24 -0.19 -0.26 -7.79
CA PHE A 24 0.93 0.13 -6.94
C PHE A 24 1.42 1.56 -7.19
N TYR A 25 2.28 2.03 -6.30
CA TYR A 25 3.07 3.24 -6.49
C TYR A 25 4.55 2.88 -6.48
N SER A 26 5.26 3.25 -7.55
CA SER A 26 6.68 2.96 -7.72
C SER A 26 7.55 3.76 -6.76
N LEU A 27 8.47 3.06 -6.11
CA LEU A 27 9.55 3.61 -5.31
C LEU A 27 10.91 3.26 -5.95
N PRO A 28 11.99 3.96 -5.60
CA PRO A 28 13.33 3.59 -6.03
C PRO A 28 13.63 2.12 -5.70
N PRO A 29 14.18 1.34 -6.65
CA PRO A 29 14.48 -0.06 -6.43
C PRO A 29 15.51 -0.24 -5.32
N ASN A 30 15.39 -1.34 -4.58
CA ASN A 30 16.39 -1.75 -3.59
C ASN A 30 17.23 -2.92 -4.11
N SER A 31 18.24 -3.33 -3.34
CA SER A 31 19.18 -4.39 -3.71
C SER A 31 18.55 -5.77 -3.99
N THR A 32 17.29 -5.98 -3.58
CA THR A 32 16.56 -7.24 -3.80
C THR A 32 15.51 -7.16 -4.91
N THR A 33 15.45 -6.03 -5.62
CA THR A 33 14.54 -5.82 -6.75
C THR A 33 15.18 -6.38 -8.02
N LYS A 34 14.50 -7.34 -8.66
CA LYS A 34 14.93 -7.96 -9.92
C LYS A 34 14.88 -6.93 -11.05
N GLU A 35 15.74 -7.12 -12.04
CA GLU A 35 15.71 -6.35 -13.29
C GLU A 35 14.31 -6.39 -13.91
N THR A 36 13.85 -5.26 -14.46
CA THR A 36 12.49 -5.05 -15.02
C THR A 36 11.32 -5.08 -14.02
N TYR A 37 11.53 -5.52 -12.78
CA TYR A 37 10.48 -5.55 -11.75
C TYR A 37 10.45 -4.22 -10.96
N HIS A 38 9.32 -3.97 -10.30
CA HIS A 38 9.14 -2.76 -9.51
C HIS A 38 9.32 -3.00 -8.01
N HIS A 39 9.85 -2.00 -7.33
CA HIS A 39 9.73 -1.81 -5.89
C HIS A 39 8.69 -0.74 -5.62
N GLY A 40 7.84 -0.90 -4.63
CA GLY A 40 6.77 0.07 -4.41
C GLY A 40 5.84 -0.20 -3.25
N LEU A 41 4.85 0.67 -3.12
CA LEU A 41 3.69 0.52 -2.24
C LEU A 41 2.61 -0.24 -3.02
N HIS A 42 2.23 -1.42 -2.56
CA HIS A 42 1.39 -2.34 -3.33
C HIS A 42 -0.08 -2.26 -2.90
N PHE A 43 -0.89 -1.51 -3.64
CA PHE A 43 -2.27 -1.20 -3.27
C PHE A 43 -3.18 -2.43 -3.27
N ILE A 44 -3.02 -3.38 -4.20
CA ILE A 44 -3.84 -4.62 -4.19
C ILE A 44 -3.63 -5.49 -2.94
N LYS A 45 -2.57 -5.22 -2.16
CA LYS A 45 -2.26 -5.88 -0.89
C LYS A 45 -2.50 -5.00 0.33
N MET A 46 -3.11 -3.82 0.16
CA MET A 46 -3.47 -2.97 1.28
C MET A 46 -4.68 -3.54 2.03
N PHE A 47 -4.76 -3.24 3.32
CA PHE A 47 -5.80 -3.78 4.19
C PHE A 47 -6.19 -2.79 5.29
N PRO A 48 -7.45 -2.83 5.75
CA PRO A 48 -7.89 -2.00 6.86
C PRO A 48 -7.22 -2.48 8.15
N ILE A 49 -6.82 -1.53 9.00
CA ILE A 49 -6.05 -1.81 10.21
C ILE A 49 -6.56 -0.95 11.36
N LYS A 50 -6.64 -1.54 12.56
CA LYS A 50 -6.93 -0.77 13.78
C LYS A 50 -5.65 -0.29 14.46
N LYS A 51 -5.79 0.72 15.31
CA LYS A 51 -4.67 1.33 16.02
C LYS A 51 -3.91 0.33 16.91
N GLU A 52 -4.61 -0.61 17.55
CA GLU A 52 -4.01 -1.63 18.42
C GLU A 52 -3.07 -2.61 17.70
N TYR A 53 -3.17 -2.72 16.37
CA TYR A 53 -2.30 -3.58 15.55
C TYR A 53 -1.13 -2.81 14.92
N LYS A 54 -0.94 -1.52 15.26
CA LYS A 54 0.13 -0.69 14.70
C LYS A 54 1.35 -0.70 15.61
N GLU A 55 2.47 -1.18 15.09
CA GLU A 55 3.77 -1.08 15.71
C GLU A 55 4.65 -0.05 14.99
N LYS A 56 5.52 0.64 15.74
CA LYS A 56 6.44 1.62 15.14
C LYS A 56 7.52 0.88 14.35
N PHE A 57 7.70 1.27 13.09
CA PHE A 57 8.80 0.77 12.27
C PHE A 57 10.08 1.55 12.56
N HIS A 58 11.07 0.91 13.19
CA HIS A 58 12.34 1.52 13.53
C HIS A 58 13.34 1.41 12.36
N THR A 59 13.64 2.52 11.70
CA THR A 59 14.47 2.58 10.48
C THR A 59 15.91 3.02 10.72
N SER A 60 16.32 3.20 11.98
CA SER A 60 17.61 3.82 12.36
C SER A 60 18.86 3.16 11.77
N LYS A 61 18.76 1.89 11.36
CA LYS A 61 19.87 1.14 10.74
C LYS A 61 19.76 1.00 9.21
N ASN A 62 18.76 1.60 8.58
CA ASN A 62 18.53 1.49 7.14
C ASN A 62 18.59 2.86 6.47
N GLU A 63 19.82 3.29 6.12
CA GLU A 63 20.06 4.59 5.50
C GLU A 63 19.30 4.77 4.18
N PHE A 64 19.20 3.72 3.36
CA PHE A 64 18.45 3.76 2.10
C PHE A 64 16.98 4.09 2.36
N PHE A 65 16.38 3.44 3.36
CA PHE A 65 14.99 3.72 3.73
C PHE A 65 14.81 5.17 4.20
N GLN A 66 15.69 5.66 5.08
CA GLN A 66 15.57 7.01 5.63
C GLN A 66 15.83 8.11 4.60
N LYS A 67 16.89 7.98 3.80
CA LYS A 67 17.32 9.05 2.90
C LYS A 67 16.58 9.05 1.56
N VAL A 68 16.21 7.86 1.06
CA VAL A 68 15.64 7.72 -0.28
C VAL A 68 14.14 7.45 -0.23
N ILE A 69 13.73 6.39 0.48
CA ILE A 69 12.33 5.96 0.49
C ILE A 69 11.44 6.95 1.25
N GLU A 70 11.83 7.33 2.47
CA GLU A 70 11.06 8.25 3.31
C GLU A 70 10.97 9.64 2.66
N ALA A 71 12.07 10.15 2.09
CA ALA A 71 12.07 11.42 1.37
C ALA A 71 11.11 11.40 0.17
N LYS A 72 11.13 10.32 -0.62
CA LYS A 72 10.22 10.15 -1.77
C LYS A 72 8.76 10.07 -1.32
N ILE A 73 8.45 9.31 -0.27
CA ILE A 73 7.09 9.21 0.27
C ILE A 73 6.61 10.56 0.79
N LYS A 74 7.44 11.28 1.56
CA LYS A 74 7.08 12.61 2.07
C LYS A 74 6.79 13.60 0.94
N LYS A 75 7.63 13.60 -0.11
CA LYS A 75 7.46 14.46 -1.28
C LYS A 75 6.14 14.18 -2.01
N ASP A 76 5.78 12.91 -2.18
CA ASP A 76 4.65 12.49 -3.00
C ASP A 76 3.42 12.07 -2.18
N LEU A 77 3.37 12.39 -0.88
CA LEU A 77 2.36 11.85 0.04
C LEU A 77 0.91 12.06 -0.45
N LYS A 78 0.58 13.26 -0.93
CA LYS A 78 -0.75 13.58 -1.45
C LYS A 78 -1.11 12.72 -2.67
N LEU A 79 -0.15 12.50 -3.56
CA LEU A 79 -0.32 11.65 -4.75
C LEU A 79 -0.53 10.19 -4.35
N ILE A 80 0.27 9.69 -3.40
CA ILE A 80 0.16 8.31 -2.89
C ILE A 80 -1.21 8.08 -2.28
N VAL A 81 -1.68 9.01 -1.44
CA VAL A 81 -3.02 8.94 -0.83
C VAL A 81 -4.11 8.94 -1.91
N GLY A 82 -4.02 9.82 -2.91
CA GLY A 82 -4.97 9.85 -4.02
C GLY A 82 -5.00 8.54 -4.83
N LYS A 83 -3.84 7.95 -5.12
CA LYS A 83 -3.76 6.65 -5.81
C LYS A 83 -4.33 5.51 -4.97
N ALA A 84 -4.05 5.48 -3.66
CA ALA A 84 -4.62 4.47 -2.76
C ALA A 84 -6.15 4.58 -2.66
N GLN A 85 -6.68 5.81 -2.56
CA GLN A 85 -8.12 6.05 -2.57
C GLN A 85 -8.76 5.66 -3.91
N ASN A 86 -8.11 5.95 -5.04
CA ASN A 86 -8.57 5.50 -6.35
C ASN A 86 -8.61 3.96 -6.47
N TYR A 87 -7.66 3.24 -5.86
CA TYR A 87 -7.75 1.78 -5.78
C TYR A 87 -8.96 1.32 -4.95
N LEU A 88 -9.30 1.99 -3.84
CA LEU A 88 -10.54 1.68 -3.10
C LEU A 88 -11.80 1.88 -3.95
N VAL A 89 -11.88 2.95 -4.73
CA VAL A 89 -13.00 3.19 -5.66
C VAL A 89 -13.10 2.04 -6.66
N LYS A 90 -11.99 1.63 -7.28
CA LYS A 90 -11.95 0.46 -8.17
C LYS A 90 -12.37 -0.82 -7.48
N TYR A 91 -11.97 -1.01 -6.23
CA TYR A 91 -12.38 -2.16 -5.42
C TYR A 91 -13.90 -2.20 -5.21
N GLU A 92 -14.51 -1.05 -4.91
CA GLU A 92 -15.97 -0.91 -4.78
C GLU A 92 -16.69 -1.19 -6.11
N GLU A 93 -16.13 -0.72 -7.23
CA GLU A 93 -16.58 -0.97 -8.61
C GLU A 93 -16.34 -2.41 -9.09
N LYS A 94 -15.76 -3.28 -8.25
CA LYS A 94 -15.36 -4.68 -8.59
C LYS A 94 -14.31 -4.78 -9.70
N ILE A 95 -13.59 -3.69 -9.98
CA ILE A 95 -12.42 -3.66 -10.86
C ILE A 95 -11.19 -4.03 -10.03
N ILE A 96 -11.01 -5.33 -9.77
CA ILE A 96 -9.95 -5.83 -8.88
C ILE A 96 -9.10 -6.91 -9.54
N ASN A 97 -7.85 -7.01 -9.09
CA ASN A 97 -6.98 -8.15 -9.38
C ASN A 97 -7.47 -9.38 -8.60
N GLU A 98 -7.38 -10.59 -9.18
CA GLU A 98 -7.79 -11.84 -8.53
C GLU A 98 -7.07 -12.12 -7.20
N HIS A 99 -5.86 -11.57 -7.03
CA HIS A 99 -5.08 -11.69 -5.82
C HIS A 99 -5.30 -10.53 -4.84
N SER A 100 -6.30 -9.68 -5.06
CA SER A 100 -6.60 -8.56 -4.17
C SER A 100 -7.02 -9.06 -2.79
N VAL A 101 -6.68 -8.29 -1.76
CA VAL A 101 -7.17 -8.56 -0.41
C VAL A 101 -8.70 -8.46 -0.36
N ASN A 102 -9.36 -9.41 0.31
CA ASN A 102 -10.79 -9.30 0.60
C ASN A 102 -11.02 -8.30 1.74
N ILE A 103 -11.09 -7.01 1.39
CA ILE A 103 -11.22 -5.90 2.34
C ILE A 103 -12.51 -6.05 3.17
N ASN A 104 -13.62 -6.47 2.55
CA ASN A 104 -14.90 -6.61 3.23
C ASN A 104 -14.83 -7.65 4.36
N LYS A 105 -14.20 -8.80 4.09
CA LYS A 105 -13.99 -9.84 5.10
C LYS A 105 -13.11 -9.36 6.25
N ILE A 106 -12.07 -8.57 5.98
CA ILE A 106 -11.24 -8.00 7.05
C ILE A 106 -12.05 -6.98 7.86
N ILE A 107 -12.88 -6.15 7.23
CA ILE A 107 -13.75 -5.20 7.93
C ILE A 107 -14.70 -5.93 8.90
N GLU A 108 -15.29 -7.03 8.44
CA GLU A 108 -16.15 -7.91 9.23
C GLU A 108 -15.40 -8.51 10.43
N ILE A 109 -14.24 -9.14 10.19
CA ILE A 109 -13.40 -9.77 11.23
C ILE A 109 -12.97 -8.75 12.28
N LEU A 110 -12.55 -7.57 11.84
CA LEU A 110 -12.12 -6.50 12.73
C LEU A 110 -13.31 -5.84 13.43
N GLY A 111 -14.55 -6.11 13.00
CA GLY A 111 -15.74 -5.56 13.64
C GLY A 111 -15.72 -4.04 13.68
N PHE A 112 -15.36 -3.38 12.57
CA PHE A 112 -15.48 -1.92 12.47
C PHE A 112 -16.95 -1.52 12.61
N LYS A 113 -17.37 -1.18 13.84
CA LYS A 113 -18.77 -0.91 14.19
C LYS A 113 -19.34 0.30 13.44
N GLY A 114 -20.64 0.19 13.14
CA GLY A 114 -21.54 1.22 12.58
C GLY A 114 -21.29 2.59 13.17
#